data_AF-A0A089NNF6-F1
#
_entry.id   AF-A0A089NNF6-F1
#
_cell.length_a   1.000
_cell.length_b   1.000
_cell.length_c   1.000
_cell.angle_alpha   90.00
_cell.angle_beta   90.00
_cell.angle_gamma   90.00
#
_symmetry.space_group_name_H-M   'P 1'
#
loop_
_entity.id
_entity.type
_entity.pdbx_description
1 polymer ?
#
loop_
_entity_poly.entity_id
_entity_poly.type
_entity_poly.pdbx_seq_one_letter_code
_entity_poly.pdbx_strand_id
1 'polypeptide(L)'
;MEGLLRNTGLISILLVVLYSIKKIYDVADMRKAGMQGWYENKEIYKAARMFAQGAPDDEIKGILSGSYELDDRQIGQAMLLALASRQDRDGGYAGFLKAVNQVLGEDRYYVK
;
A
#
# COMPACT_ATOMS: atom_id res chain seq x y z
N MET A 1 -35.22 14.71 -42.23
CA MET A 1 -34.38 15.33 -41.18
C MET A 1 -34.67 14.77 -39.80
N GLU A 2 -35.92 14.37 -39.49
CA GLU A 2 -36.33 13.81 -38.18
C GLU A 2 -35.62 12.49 -37.81
N GLY A 3 -35.44 11.56 -38.76
CA GLY A 3 -34.75 10.29 -38.48
C GLY A 3 -33.28 10.45 -38.12
N LEU A 4 -32.63 11.50 -38.62
CA LEU A 4 -31.21 11.79 -38.35
C LEU A 4 -31.05 12.39 -36.95
N LEU A 5 -31.91 13.34 -36.58
CA LEU A 5 -31.98 13.90 -35.22
C LEU A 5 -32.30 12.84 -34.16
N ARG A 6 -33.23 11.93 -34.46
CA ARG A 6 -33.60 10.84 -33.55
C ARG A 6 -32.44 9.86 -33.32
N ASN A 7 -31.70 9.50 -34.36
CA ASN A 7 -30.54 8.62 -34.25
C ASN A 7 -29.37 9.30 -33.52
N THR A 8 -29.10 10.58 -33.81
CA THR A 8 -28.08 11.36 -33.09
C THR A 8 -28.41 11.50 -31.61
N GLY A 9 -29.68 11.72 -31.26
CA GLY A 9 -30.13 11.75 -29.87
C GLY A 9 -29.91 10.43 -29.14
N LEU A 10 -30.23 9.30 -29.77
CA LEU A 10 -30.01 7.97 -29.19
C LEU A 10 -28.51 7.68 -28.99
N ILE A 11 -27.66 8.03 -29.95
CA ILE A 11 -26.20 7.87 -29.84
C ILE A 11 -25.66 8.75 -28.71
N SER A 12 -26.14 9.99 -28.59
CA SER A 12 -25.72 10.89 -27.52
C SER A 12 -26.09 10.37 -26.14
N ILE A 13 -27.29 9.81 -25.97
CA ILE A 13 -27.74 9.21 -24.70
C ILE A 13 -26.85 8.00 -24.36
N LEU A 14 -26.56 7.14 -25.34
CA LEU A 14 -25.71 5.97 -25.15
C LEU A 14 -24.30 6.36 -24.69
N LEU A 15 -23.71 7.40 -25.29
CA LEU A 15 -22.39 7.90 -24.91
C LEU A 15 -22.37 8.45 -23.47
N VAL A 16 -23.41 9.19 -23.07
CA VAL A 16 -23.52 9.71 -21.70
C VAL A 16 -23.64 8.59 -20.69
N VAL A 17 -24.42 7.55 -20.99
CA VAL A 17 -24.56 6.36 -20.11
C VAL A 17 -23.23 5.63 -19.99
N LEU A 18 -22.54 5.35 -21.10
CA LEU A 18 -21.24 4.67 -21.09
C LEU A 18 -20.17 5.48 -20.35
N TYR A 19 -20.13 6.79 -20.58
CA TYR A 19 -19.21 7.69 -19.87
C TYR A 19 -19.50 7.71 -18.37
N SER A 20 -20.77 7.75 -17.97
CA SER A 20 -21.17 7.75 -16.56
C SER A 20 -20.80 6.44 -15.87
N ILE A 21 -21.05 5.30 -16.51
CA ILE A 21 -20.63 3.98 -16.00
C ILE A 21 -19.11 3.96 -15.84
N LYS A 22 -18.35 4.31 -16.89
CA LYS A 22 -16.89 4.36 -16.83
C LYS A 22 -16.40 5.26 -15.70
N LYS A 23 -16.98 6.45 -15.56
CA LYS A 23 -16.59 7.41 -14.53
C LYS A 23 -16.89 6.90 -13.11
N ILE A 24 -18.00 6.19 -12.91
CA ILE A 24 -18.30 5.54 -11.62
C ILE A 24 -17.28 4.44 -11.33
N TYR A 25 -16.92 3.62 -12.32
CA TYR A 25 -15.88 2.61 -12.18
C TYR A 25 -14.51 3.23 -11.89
N ASP A 26 -14.09 4.25 -12.63
CA ASP A 26 -12.82 4.94 -12.40
C ASP A 26 -12.77 5.58 -11.00
N VAL A 27 -13.87 6.20 -10.54
CA VAL A 27 -13.95 6.76 -9.18
C VAL A 27 -13.97 5.67 -8.11
N ALA A 28 -14.67 4.55 -8.35
CA ALA A 28 -14.68 3.42 -7.43
C ALA A 28 -13.30 2.73 -7.38
N ASP A 29 -12.59 2.65 -8.52
CA ASP A 29 -11.25 2.10 -8.64
C ASP A 29 -10.22 3.02 -7.97
N MET A 30 -10.31 4.34 -8.18
CA MET A 30 -9.48 5.31 -7.45
C MET A 30 -9.79 5.35 -5.96
N ARG A 31 -11.04 5.15 -5.54
CA ARG A 31 -11.39 4.98 -4.12
C ARG A 31 -10.87 3.67 -3.55
N LYS A 32 -10.89 2.57 -4.31
CA LYS A 32 -10.25 1.31 -3.92
C LYS A 32 -8.73 1.44 -3.83
N ALA A 33 -8.11 2.11 -4.80
CA ALA A 33 -6.67 2.41 -4.79
C ALA A 33 -6.28 3.36 -3.63
N GLY A 34 -7.16 4.28 -3.26
CA GLY A 34 -6.96 5.21 -2.14
C GLY A 34 -7.34 4.67 -0.75
N MET A 35 -8.15 3.61 -0.64
CA MET A 35 -8.62 3.05 0.64
C MET A 35 -8.05 1.66 0.96
N GLN A 36 -7.39 0.97 0.04
CA GLN A 36 -7.17 -0.46 0.21
C GLN A 36 -5.78 -0.90 -0.26
N GLY A 37 -4.81 -0.87 0.66
CA GLY A 37 -3.85 -1.95 0.99
C GLY A 37 -3.46 -3.03 -0.01
N TRP A 38 -3.48 -2.77 -1.32
CA TRP A 38 -3.11 -3.71 -2.38
C TRP A 38 -1.61 -3.64 -2.73
N TYR A 39 -0.94 -2.56 -2.33
CA TYR A 39 0.51 -2.42 -2.39
C TYR A 39 1.18 -2.51 -1.03
N GLU A 40 0.42 -2.71 0.06
CA GLU A 40 1.05 -2.95 1.36
C GLU A 40 1.67 -4.35 1.35
N ASN A 41 3.00 -4.43 1.31
CA ASN A 41 3.66 -5.70 1.36
C ASN A 41 3.43 -6.37 2.73
N LYS A 42 2.70 -7.49 2.72
CA LYS A 42 2.37 -8.27 3.93
C LYS A 42 3.61 -8.75 4.67
N GLU A 43 4.73 -8.95 3.97
CA GLU A 43 6.00 -9.32 4.60
C GLU A 43 6.54 -8.19 5.48
N ILE A 44 6.27 -6.91 5.19
CA ILE A 44 6.67 -5.79 6.06
C ILE A 44 5.92 -5.84 7.40
N TYR A 45 4.59 -6.03 7.37
CA TYR A 45 3.81 -6.17 8.60
C TYR A 45 4.16 -7.44 9.38
N LYS A 46 4.47 -8.53 8.68
CA LYS A 46 4.94 -9.77 9.31
C LYS A 46 6.31 -9.59 9.95
N ALA A 47 7.24 -8.91 9.28
CA ALA A 47 8.56 -8.56 9.82
C ALA A 47 8.42 -7.65 11.05
N ALA A 48 7.55 -6.63 11.01
CA ALA A 48 7.27 -5.77 12.15
C ALA A 48 6.72 -6.56 13.35
N ARG A 49 5.84 -7.54 13.11
CA ARG A 49 5.32 -8.42 14.17
C ARG A 49 6.41 -9.31 14.75
N MET A 50 7.25 -9.91 13.91
CA MET A 50 8.39 -10.73 14.36
C MET A 50 9.39 -9.91 15.18
N PHE A 51 9.68 -8.68 14.73
CA PHE A 51 10.50 -7.73 15.46
C PHE A 51 9.95 -7.45 16.86
N ALA A 52 8.65 -7.16 16.95
CA ALA A 52 7.95 -6.92 18.22
C ALA A 52 7.92 -8.14 19.15
N GLN A 53 7.93 -9.34 18.58
CA GLN A 53 8.01 -10.60 19.33
C GLN A 53 9.44 -10.95 19.78
N GLY A 54 10.44 -10.15 19.39
CA GLY A 54 11.83 -10.40 19.73
C GLY A 54 12.49 -11.50 18.89
N ALA A 55 11.95 -11.81 17.71
CA ALA A 55 12.57 -12.75 16.78
C ALA A 55 14.01 -12.34 16.44
N PRO A 56 14.91 -13.29 16.15
CA PRO A 56 16.28 -12.98 15.80
C PRO A 56 16.36 -12.28 14.44
N ASP A 57 17.37 -11.43 14.31
CA ASP A 57 17.49 -10.46 13.21
C ASP A 57 17.63 -11.13 11.83
N ASP A 58 18.22 -12.34 11.78
CA ASP A 58 18.35 -13.14 10.56
C ASP A 58 17.00 -13.65 10.03
N GLU A 59 16.08 -14.04 10.91
CA GLU A 59 14.72 -14.45 10.53
C GLU A 59 13.93 -13.26 9.96
N ILE A 60 14.03 -12.10 10.62
CA ILE A 60 13.38 -10.86 10.16
C ILE A 60 13.96 -10.44 8.81
N LYS A 61 15.28 -10.51 8.65
CA LYS A 61 15.95 -10.22 7.38
C LYS A 61 15.50 -11.18 6.29
N GLY A 62 15.37 -12.47 6.58
CA GLY A 62 14.88 -13.47 5.62
C GLY A 62 13.47 -13.16 5.10
N ILE A 63 12.58 -12.66 5.97
CA ILE A 63 11.24 -12.19 5.58
C ILE A 63 11.35 -10.97 4.66
N LEU A 64 12.17 -9.98 5.03
CA LEU A 64 12.32 -8.75 4.28
C LEU A 64 13.02 -8.95 2.93
N SER A 65 13.97 -9.88 2.81
CA SER A 65 14.61 -10.22 1.54
C SER A 65 13.63 -10.83 0.53
N GLY A 66 12.48 -11.34 0.99
CA GLY A 66 11.37 -11.75 0.12
C GLY A 66 10.49 -10.57 -0.34
N SER A 67 10.69 -9.38 0.20
CA SER A 67 9.99 -8.16 -0.20
C SER A 67 10.56 -7.61 -1.51
N TYR A 68 9.68 -7.20 -2.43
CA TYR A 68 10.09 -6.47 -3.63
C TYR A 68 10.40 -4.99 -3.36
N GLU A 69 10.10 -4.48 -2.15
CA GLU A 69 10.14 -3.05 -1.84
C GLU A 69 11.46 -2.56 -1.25
N LEU A 70 12.26 -3.44 -0.67
CA LEU A 70 13.50 -3.08 0.01
C LEU A 70 14.66 -3.87 -0.58
N ASP A 71 15.74 -3.17 -0.92
CA ASP A 71 17.04 -3.80 -1.18
C ASP A 71 17.77 -4.17 0.12
N ASP A 72 18.82 -4.99 0.02
CA ASP A 72 19.58 -5.46 1.19
C ASP A 72 20.16 -4.34 2.06
N ARG A 73 20.52 -3.21 1.45
CA ARG A 73 21.05 -2.05 2.17
C ARG A 73 19.92 -1.34 2.92
N GLN A 74 18.78 -1.15 2.28
CA GLN A 74 17.57 -0.57 2.87
C GLN A 74 17.05 -1.42 4.03
N ILE A 75 17.09 -2.76 3.90
CA ILE A 75 16.75 -3.67 4.99
C ILE A 75 17.64 -3.42 6.21
N GLY A 76 18.96 -3.40 6.03
CA GLY A 76 19.89 -3.13 7.13
C GLY A 76 19.66 -1.78 7.80
N GLN A 77 19.36 -0.75 7.01
CA GLN A 77 19.06 0.59 7.54
C GLN A 77 17.75 0.62 8.33
N ALA A 78 16.68 0.01 7.80
CA ALA A 78 15.39 -0.04 8.48
C ALA A 78 15.49 -0.77 9.82
N MET A 79 16.18 -1.91 9.84
CA MET A 79 16.42 -2.67 11.08
C MET A 79 17.21 -1.85 12.09
N LEU A 80 18.29 -1.18 11.66
CA LEU A 80 19.12 -0.36 12.55
C LEU A 80 18.35 0.82 13.15
N LEU A 81 17.51 1.49 12.36
CA LEU A 81 16.64 2.57 12.83
C LEU A 81 15.58 2.06 13.82
N ALA A 82 15.04 0.86 13.59
CA ALA A 82 14.02 0.26 14.45
C ALA A 82 14.56 -0.21 15.81
N LEU A 83 15.86 -0.48 15.95
CA LEU A 83 16.47 -0.99 17.19
C LEU A 83 16.13 -0.12 18.42
N ALA A 84 16.11 1.20 18.25
CA ALA A 84 15.79 2.13 19.34
C ALA A 84 14.37 1.92 19.91
N SER A 85 13.45 1.41 19.09
CA SER A 85 12.06 1.17 19.45
C SER A 85 11.79 -0.23 20.02
N ARG A 86 12.79 -1.12 20.10
CA ARG A 86 12.58 -2.52 20.54
C ARG A 86 12.04 -2.64 21.98
N GLN A 87 12.19 -1.60 22.79
CA GLN A 87 11.70 -1.52 24.17
C GLN A 87 10.37 -0.75 24.30
N ASP A 88 9.78 -0.31 23.18
CA ASP A 88 8.48 0.35 23.20
C ASP A 88 7.39 -0.62 23.70
N ARG A 89 6.27 -0.07 24.16
CA ARG A 89 5.18 -0.86 24.77
C ARG A 89 4.59 -1.93 23.85
N ASP A 90 4.72 -1.75 22.54
CA ASP A 90 4.28 -2.67 21.50
C ASP A 90 5.42 -3.59 20.97
N GLY A 91 6.55 -3.65 21.69
CA GLY A 91 7.76 -4.35 21.26
C GLY A 91 8.52 -3.65 20.12
N GLY A 92 8.12 -2.43 19.75
CA GLY A 92 8.70 -1.67 18.65
C GLY A 92 8.05 -1.91 17.30
N TYR A 93 6.85 -2.49 17.27
CA TYR A 93 6.07 -2.70 16.05
C TYR A 93 5.86 -1.40 15.26
N ALA A 94 5.35 -0.36 15.91
CA ALA A 94 5.13 0.94 15.30
C ALA A 94 6.44 1.62 14.88
N GLY A 95 7.47 1.52 15.72
CA GLY A 95 8.80 2.05 15.41
C GLY A 95 9.43 1.39 14.19
N PHE A 96 9.23 0.09 14.02
CA PHE A 96 9.68 -0.66 12.85
C PHE A 96 9.00 -0.19 11.56
N LEU A 97 7.67 -0.06 11.55
CA LEU A 97 6.95 0.45 10.37
C LEU A 97 7.38 1.88 10.00
N LYS A 98 7.60 2.73 11.01
CA LYS A 98 8.12 4.09 10.82
C LYS A 98 9.52 4.09 10.22
N ALA A 99 10.40 3.20 10.68
CA ALA A 99 11.73 3.04 10.12
C ALA A 99 11.70 2.61 8.65
N VAL A 100 10.79 1.68 8.29
CA VAL A 100 10.59 1.27 6.89
C VAL A 100 10.11 2.44 6.02
N ASN A 101 9.10 3.19 6.46
CA ASN A 101 8.64 4.40 5.75
C ASN A 101 9.78 5.41 5.55
N GLN A 102 10.60 5.63 6.57
CA GLN A 102 11.72 6.55 6.49
C GLN A 102 12.77 6.13 5.45
N VAL A 103 13.04 4.83 5.31
CA VAL A 103 13.98 4.29 4.31
C VAL A 103 13.39 4.35 2.89
N LEU A 104 12.08 4.14 2.76
CA LEU A 104 11.37 4.27 1.48
C LEU A 104 11.16 5.75 1.07
N GLY A 105 11.20 6.68 2.02
CA GLY A 105 10.96 8.10 1.80
C GLY A 105 9.49 8.47 1.63
N GLU A 106 8.57 7.58 2.00
CA GLU A 106 7.11 7.75 1.89
C GLU A 106 6.37 7.12 3.07
N ASP A 107 5.28 7.74 3.53
CA ASP A 107 4.44 7.20 4.59
C ASP A 107 3.43 6.19 4.01
N ARG A 108 3.90 4.96 3.79
CA ARG A 108 3.08 3.87 3.23
C ARG A 108 2.47 2.96 4.29
N TYR A 109 3.21 2.66 5.36
CA TYR A 109 2.82 1.72 6.39
C TYR A 109 2.34 2.42 7.65
N TYR A 110 1.21 1.98 8.20
CA TYR A 110 0.57 2.59 9.36
C TYR A 110 0.23 1.55 10.43
N VAL A 111 0.18 1.99 11.69
CA VAL A 111 -0.30 1.15 12.80
C VAL A 111 -1.82 1.00 12.65
N LYS A 112 -2.31 -0.24 12.65
CA LYS A 112 -3.73 -0.59 12.57
C LYS A 112 -4.35 -0.77 13.95
#